data_AF-A0A318K800-F1
#
_entry.id   AF-A0A318K800-F1
#
_cell.length_a   1.000
_cell.length_b   1.000
_cell.length_c   1.000
_cell.angle_alpha   90.00
_cell.angle_beta   90.00
_cell.angle_gamma   90.00
#
_symmetry.space_group_name_H-M   'P 1'
#
loop_
_entity.id
_entity.type
_entity.pdbx_description
1 polymer ?
#
loop_
_entity_poly.entity_id
_entity_poly.type
_entity_poly.pdbx_seq_one_letter_code
_entity_poly.pdbx_strand_id
1 'polypeptide(L)'
;MGHSQKLIGPMSLVWTVGVAVAAVAFMAGVLNVGAAIARWTGSQVAMALFLPISVLLGVGAWMLVLAAAWRLRRKFLRRNGSEVTAVVVESDLRRKYGRSLLNFDVWRVTVEAEFPHPDSGAQARVRKQYFYPQYRELEARALTERLSVGSSIAVVVQGNSALLDVPKRPIWADIW
;
A
#
# COMPACT_ATOMS: atom_id res chain seq x y z
N MET A 1 6.90 8.69 31.44
CA MET A 1 6.18 8.13 30.28
C MET A 1 6.46 9.04 29.09
N GLY A 2 7.44 8.67 28.26
CA GLY A 2 7.85 9.50 27.12
C GLY A 2 6.78 9.49 26.02
N HIS A 3 6.44 10.66 25.49
CA HIS A 3 5.58 10.78 24.33
C HIS A 3 6.23 10.08 23.13
N SER A 4 5.73 8.90 22.75
CA SER A 4 6.11 8.25 21.50
C SER A 4 5.62 9.10 20.34
N GLN A 5 6.54 9.62 19.53
CA GLN A 5 6.19 10.34 18.31
C GLN A 5 5.57 9.37 17.31
N LYS A 6 4.32 9.63 16.90
CA LYS A 6 3.69 8.93 15.77
C LYS A 6 4.31 9.42 14.47
N LEU A 7 4.93 8.52 13.71
CA LEU A 7 5.52 8.82 12.40
C LEU A 7 4.46 9.05 11.28
N ILE A 8 3.19 9.28 11.63
CA ILE A 8 2.13 9.57 10.66
C ILE A 8 2.12 11.07 10.37
N GLY A 9 3.06 11.50 9.53
CA GLY A 9 3.17 12.90 9.13
C GLY A 9 2.11 13.34 8.10
N PRO A 10 1.87 14.66 7.96
CA PRO A 10 1.01 15.29 6.94
C PRO A 10 1.35 14.88 5.49
N MET A 11 2.53 14.30 5.30
CA MET A 11 3.00 13.72 4.04
C MET A 11 2.09 12.62 3.49
N SER A 12 1.37 11.88 4.34
CA SER A 12 0.39 10.87 3.88
C SER A 12 -0.73 11.48 3.03
N LEU A 13 -1.17 12.69 3.39
CA LEU A 13 -2.27 13.38 2.71
C LEU A 13 -1.81 13.92 1.34
N VAL A 14 -0.63 14.53 1.30
CA VAL A 14 0.02 14.97 0.04
C VAL A 14 0.22 13.81 -0.91
N TRP A 15 0.71 12.66 -0.42
CA TRP A 15 0.86 11.46 -1.23
C TRP A 15 -0.46 10.90 -1.73
N THR A 16 -1.50 10.89 -0.90
CA THR A 16 -2.83 10.42 -1.30
C THR A 16 -3.39 11.28 -2.44
N VAL A 17 -3.28 12.61 -2.33
CA VAL A 17 -3.70 13.54 -3.38
C VAL A 17 -2.85 13.36 -4.64
N GLY A 18 -1.52 13.27 -4.49
CA GLY A 18 -0.60 13.06 -5.62
C GLY A 18 -0.89 11.77 -6.39
N VAL A 19 -1.19 10.67 -5.68
CA VAL A 19 -1.57 9.40 -6.30
C VAL A 19 -2.91 9.53 -7.03
N ALA A 20 -3.89 10.25 -6.48
CA ALA A 20 -5.17 10.48 -7.15
C ALA A 20 -4.99 11.26 -8.47
N VAL A 21 -4.23 12.35 -8.45
CA VAL A 21 -3.94 13.15 -9.66
C VAL A 21 -3.18 12.31 -10.69
N ALA A 22 -2.17 11.56 -10.25
CA ALA A 22 -1.40 10.67 -11.14
C ALA A 22 -2.27 9.57 -11.76
N ALA A 23 -3.22 9.02 -11.01
CA ALA A 23 -4.16 8.02 -11.54
C ALA A 23 -5.06 8.61 -12.64
N VAL A 24 -5.58 9.83 -12.45
CA VAL A 24 -6.40 10.52 -13.45
C VAL A 24 -5.57 10.80 -14.72
N ALA A 25 -4.37 11.36 -14.56
CA ALA A 25 -3.48 11.63 -15.69
C ALA A 25 -3.08 10.35 -16.44
N PHE A 26 -2.80 9.27 -15.71
CA PHE A 26 -2.49 7.97 -16.30
C PHE A 26 -3.67 7.42 -17.10
N MET A 27 -4.87 7.43 -16.54
CA MET A 27 -6.07 6.94 -17.23
C MET A 27 -6.40 7.79 -18.47
N ALA A 28 -6.24 9.11 -18.39
CA ALA A 28 -6.38 9.98 -19.56
C ALA A 28 -5.36 9.62 -20.66
N GLY A 29 -4.10 9.34 -20.29
CA GLY A 29 -3.08 8.85 -21.20
C GLY A 29 -3.46 7.52 -21.85
N VAL A 30 -3.89 6.53 -21.05
CA VAL A 30 -4.32 5.21 -21.54
C VAL A 30 -5.48 5.33 -22.53
N LEU A 31 -6.49 6.16 -22.23
CA LEU A 31 -7.62 6.39 -23.12
C LEU A 31 -7.21 7.08 -24.42
N ASN A 32 -6.29 8.04 -24.37
CA ASN A 32 -5.76 8.69 -25.57
C ASN A 32 -4.99 7.71 -26.46
N VAL A 33 -4.14 6.86 -25.87
CA VAL A 33 -3.41 5.82 -26.60
C VAL A 33 -4.39 4.80 -27.20
N GLY A 34 -5.36 4.33 -26.41
CA GLY A 34 -6.38 3.40 -26.88
C GLY A 34 -7.22 3.96 -28.03
N ALA A 35 -7.61 5.23 -27.95
CA ALA A 35 -8.34 5.92 -29.01
C ALA A 35 -7.47 6.09 -30.27
N ALA A 36 -6.19 6.43 -30.13
CA ALA A 36 -5.26 6.56 -31.26
C ALA A 36 -5.08 5.22 -31.98
N ILE A 37 -4.90 4.12 -31.24
CA ILE A 37 -4.79 2.76 -31.80
C ILE A 37 -6.08 2.36 -32.51
N ALA A 38 -7.25 2.58 -31.88
CA ALA A 38 -8.53 2.27 -32.49
C ALA A 38 -8.75 3.01 -33.82
N ARG A 39 -8.44 4.32 -33.85
CA ARG A 39 -8.50 5.13 -35.09
C ARG A 39 -7.54 4.62 -36.15
N TRP A 40 -6.31 4.26 -35.77
CA TRP A 40 -5.30 3.77 -36.71
C TRP A 40 -5.71 2.44 -37.37
N THR A 41 -6.42 1.56 -36.64
CA THR A 41 -6.91 0.30 -37.21
C THR A 41 -8.07 0.47 -38.20
N GLY A 42 -8.76 1.61 -38.22
CA GLY A 42 -9.93 1.85 -39.09
C GLY A 42 -11.14 0.94 -38.84
N SER A 43 -11.11 0.11 -37.79
CA SER A 43 -12.13 -0.90 -37.49
C SER A 43 -13.25 -0.32 -36.63
N GLN A 44 -14.51 -0.51 -37.06
CA GLN A 44 -15.69 -0.13 -36.27
C GLN A 44 -15.77 -0.91 -34.94
N VAL A 45 -15.32 -2.17 -34.94
CA VAL A 45 -15.26 -3.00 -33.73
C VAL A 45 -14.23 -2.44 -32.76
N ALA A 46 -13.06 -2.02 -33.25
CA ALA A 46 -12.04 -1.38 -32.42
C ALA A 46 -12.55 -0.06 -31.82
N MET A 47 -13.27 0.75 -32.61
CA MET A 47 -13.91 1.99 -32.16
C MET A 47 -15.06 1.78 -31.16
N ALA A 48 -15.75 0.65 -31.20
CA ALA A 48 -16.77 0.31 -30.21
C ALA A 48 -16.16 -0.19 -28.90
N LEU A 49 -15.06 -0.96 -29.00
CA LEU A 49 -14.46 -1.63 -27.84
C LEU A 49 -13.30 -0.86 -27.19
N PHE A 50 -12.79 0.22 -27.79
CA PHE A 50 -11.60 0.90 -27.26
C PHE A 50 -11.81 1.36 -25.81
N LEU A 51 -12.98 1.90 -25.46
CA LEU A 51 -13.24 2.45 -24.13
C LEU A 51 -13.26 1.36 -23.06
N PRO A 52 -14.10 0.29 -23.15
CA PRO A 52 -14.09 -0.77 -22.14
C PRO A 52 -12.74 -1.49 -22.04
N ILE A 53 -12.07 -1.74 -23.18
CA ILE A 53 -10.75 -2.40 -23.18
C ILE A 53 -9.68 -1.50 -22.55
N SER A 54 -9.63 -0.21 -22.92
CA SER A 54 -8.65 0.74 -22.38
C SER A 54 -8.84 0.95 -20.89
N VAL A 55 -10.08 0.97 -20.40
CA VAL A 55 -10.35 1.05 -18.96
C VAL A 55 -9.83 -0.18 -18.23
N LEU A 56 -10.14 -1.38 -18.71
CA LEU A 56 -9.68 -2.63 -18.09
C LEU A 56 -8.15 -2.74 -18.08
N LEU A 57 -7.52 -2.47 -19.22
CA LEU A 57 -6.06 -2.46 -19.34
C LEU A 57 -5.43 -1.35 -18.49
N GLY A 58 -6.05 -0.17 -18.44
CA GLY A 58 -5.60 0.95 -17.62
C GLY A 58 -5.62 0.62 -16.13
N VAL A 59 -6.69 0.02 -15.63
CA VAL A 59 -6.77 -0.44 -14.23
C VAL A 59 -5.68 -1.49 -13.96
N GLY A 60 -5.52 -2.48 -14.82
CA GLY A 60 -4.48 -3.50 -14.67
C GLY A 60 -3.06 -2.92 -14.70
N ALA A 61 -2.77 -2.04 -15.65
CA ALA A 61 -1.46 -1.39 -15.79
C ALA A 61 -1.17 -0.46 -14.60
N TRP A 62 -2.17 0.26 -14.10
CA TRP A 62 -2.03 1.09 -12.90
C TRP A 62 -1.66 0.24 -11.67
N MET A 63 -2.22 -0.95 -11.53
CA MET A 63 -1.83 -1.88 -10.46
C MET A 63 -0.34 -2.27 -10.55
N LEU A 64 0.20 -2.44 -11.76
CA LEU A 64 1.62 -2.72 -11.99
C LEU A 64 2.49 -1.51 -11.62
N VAL A 65 2.07 -0.29 -11.97
CA VAL A 65 2.75 0.95 -11.60
C VAL A 65 2.85 1.08 -10.07
N LEU A 66 1.74 0.86 -9.36
CA LEU A 66 1.72 0.89 -7.89
C LEU A 66 2.61 -0.20 -7.28
N ALA A 67 2.62 -1.41 -7.84
CA ALA A 67 3.49 -2.48 -7.40
C ALA A 67 4.98 -2.13 -7.61
N ALA A 68 5.33 -1.54 -8.75
CA ALA A 68 6.68 -1.07 -9.04
C ALA A 68 7.10 0.05 -8.09
N ALA A 69 6.23 1.03 -7.84
CA ALA A 69 6.48 2.13 -6.89
C ALA A 69 6.74 1.60 -5.47
N TRP A 70 5.95 0.62 -5.00
CA TRP A 70 6.18 -0.03 -3.72
C TRP A 70 7.52 -0.77 -3.67
N ARG A 71 7.86 -1.54 -4.71
CA ARG A 71 9.16 -2.23 -4.79
C ARG A 71 10.31 -1.23 -4.75
N LEU A 72 10.17 -0.11 -5.45
CA LEU A 72 11.17 0.96 -5.47
C LEU A 72 11.32 1.61 -4.09
N ARG A 73 10.22 1.95 -3.42
CA ARG A 73 10.23 2.48 -2.04
C ARG A 73 10.93 1.51 -1.09
N ARG A 74 10.55 0.23 -1.11
CA ARG A 74 11.16 -0.80 -0.24
C ARG A 74 12.65 -0.95 -0.52
N LYS A 75 13.05 -0.97 -1.79
CA LYS A 75 14.47 -1.06 -2.19
C LYS A 75 15.25 0.18 -1.76
N PHE A 76 14.66 1.37 -1.88
CA PHE A 76 15.26 2.62 -1.41
C PHE A 76 15.45 2.61 0.10
N LEU A 77 14.41 2.28 0.87
CA LEU A 77 14.48 2.21 2.32
C LEU A 77 15.49 1.15 2.78
N ARG A 78 15.48 -0.05 2.20
CA ARG A 78 16.48 -1.09 2.54
C ARG A 78 17.92 -0.71 2.19
N ARG A 79 18.13 0.20 1.24
CA ARG A 79 19.47 0.66 0.85
C ARG A 79 19.98 1.80 1.72
N ASN A 80 19.09 2.71 2.12
CA ASN A 80 19.45 3.99 2.72
C ASN A 80 19.00 4.12 4.18
N GLY A 81 18.17 3.20 4.67
CA GLY A 81 17.66 3.18 6.04
C GLY A 81 18.46 2.21 6.92
N SER A 82 18.31 2.41 8.22
CA SER A 82 18.87 1.54 9.26
C SER A 82 17.85 0.47 9.63
N GLU A 83 18.30 -0.78 9.69
CA GLU A 83 17.49 -1.88 10.20
C GLU A 83 17.53 -1.90 11.73
N VAL A 84 16.36 -1.88 12.35
CA VAL A 84 16.18 -1.94 13.80
C VAL A 84 15.18 -3.03 14.16
N THR A 85 15.39 -3.68 15.30
CA THR A 85 14.42 -4.62 15.85
C THR A 85 13.34 -3.84 16.59
N ALA A 86 12.09 -4.01 16.17
CA ALA A 86 10.92 -3.46 16.83
C ALA A 86 10.12 -4.56 17.53
N VAL A 87 9.44 -4.18 18.61
CA VAL A 87 8.52 -5.07 19.33
C VAL A 87 7.10 -4.70 18.94
N VAL A 88 6.30 -5.69 18.55
CA VAL A 88 4.88 -5.47 18.25
C VAL A 88 4.13 -5.18 19.54
N VAL A 89 3.48 -4.02 19.60
CA VAL A 89 2.68 -3.55 20.75
C VAL A 89 1.18 -3.65 20.50
N GLU A 90 0.74 -3.64 19.24
CA GLU A 90 -0.66 -3.85 18.85
C GLU A 90 -0.70 -4.77 17.62
N SER A 91 -1.58 -5.77 17.66
CA SER A 91 -1.90 -6.62 16.52
C SER A 91 -3.37 -6.97 16.57
N ASP A 92 -4.15 -6.48 15.60
CA ASP A 92 -5.60 -6.59 15.59
C ASP A 92 -6.11 -7.00 14.21
N LEU A 93 -7.02 -7.99 14.17
CA LEU A 93 -7.67 -8.46 12.96
C LEU A 93 -9.17 -8.11 13.04
N ARG A 94 -9.62 -7.24 12.13
CA ARG A 94 -11.04 -6.88 12.01
C ARG A 94 -11.55 -7.12 10.61
N ARG A 95 -12.76 -7.66 10.50
CA ARG A 95 -13.52 -7.62 9.25
C ARG A 95 -14.08 -6.20 9.07
N LYS A 96 -13.71 -5.55 7.98
CA LYS A 96 -14.28 -4.27 7.56
C LYS A 96 -15.34 -4.56 6.50
N TYR A 97 -16.59 -4.33 6.86
CA TYR A 97 -17.69 -4.41 5.91
C TYR A 97 -17.63 -3.24 4.93
N GLY A 98 -17.66 -3.54 3.63
CA GLY A 98 -17.62 -2.53 2.59
C GLY A 98 -18.99 -1.85 2.47
N ARG A 99 -19.11 -0.55 2.79
CA ARG A 99 -20.30 0.27 2.47
C ARG A 99 -20.20 0.97 1.10
N SER A 100 -19.43 0.41 0.17
CA SER A 100 -19.17 1.00 -1.16
C SER A 100 -19.94 0.27 -2.25
N LEU A 101 -20.08 0.90 -3.43
CA LEU A 101 -20.81 0.44 -4.63
C LEU A 101 -20.56 -1.03 -5.06
N LEU A 102 -19.48 -1.66 -4.59
CA LEU A 102 -19.09 -3.02 -4.94
C LEU A 102 -19.19 -4.03 -3.78
N ASN A 103 -19.63 -3.63 -2.57
CA ASN A 103 -19.88 -4.51 -1.40
C ASN A 103 -18.80 -5.56 -1.08
N PHE A 104 -17.53 -5.30 -1.38
CA PHE A 104 -16.46 -6.22 -1.04
C PHE A 104 -16.03 -6.05 0.42
N ASP A 105 -16.33 -7.04 1.24
CA ASP A 105 -15.76 -7.16 2.58
C ASP A 105 -14.25 -7.35 2.49
N VAL A 106 -13.52 -6.71 3.42
CA VAL A 106 -12.07 -6.87 3.53
C VAL A 106 -11.68 -7.16 4.96
N TRP A 107 -10.71 -8.04 5.14
CA TRP A 107 -10.04 -8.21 6.43
C TRP A 107 -8.98 -7.12 6.58
N ARG A 108 -8.96 -6.47 7.74
CA ARG A 108 -7.97 -5.45 8.11
C ARG A 108 -7.13 -5.98 9.24
N VAL A 109 -5.83 -6.12 9.00
CA VAL A 109 -4.83 -6.41 10.04
C VAL A 109 -4.14 -5.10 10.38
N THR A 110 -4.26 -4.65 11.61
CA THR A 110 -3.51 -3.50 12.14
C THR A 110 -2.34 -4.01 12.94
N VAL A 111 -1.14 -3.51 12.64
CA VAL A 111 0.06 -3.81 13.42
C VAL A 111 0.71 -2.50 13.84
N GLU A 112 0.98 -2.35 15.13
CA GLU A 112 1.79 -1.28 15.68
C GLU A 112 3.03 -1.87 16.33
N ALA A 113 4.19 -1.32 16.00
CA ALA A 113 5.46 -1.75 16.55
C ALA A 113 6.24 -0.55 17.12
N GLU A 114 6.92 -0.79 18.22
CA GLU A 114 7.69 0.19 18.99
C GLU A 114 9.18 -0.14 18.91
N PHE A 115 10.02 0.87 18.69
CA PHE A 115 11.47 0.72 18.52
C PHE A 115 12.24 2.00 18.89
N PRO A 116 13.49 1.90 19.37
CA PRO A 116 14.35 3.05 19.54
C PRO A 116 14.77 3.60 18.18
N HIS A 117 14.52 4.90 17.93
CA HIS A 117 14.90 5.56 16.68
C HIS A 117 16.43 5.54 16.51
N PRO A 118 16.97 5.14 15.35
CA PRO A 118 18.42 4.95 15.17
C PRO A 118 19.23 6.23 15.40
N ASP A 119 18.71 7.39 14.98
CA ASP A 119 19.45 8.65 15.08
C ASP A 119 19.31 9.35 16.44
N SER A 120 18.17 9.21 17.13
CA SER A 120 17.86 9.99 18.34
C SER A 120 17.77 9.15 19.60
N GLY A 121 17.74 7.82 19.49
CA GLY A 121 17.50 6.89 20.61
C GLY A 121 16.12 7.00 21.25
N ALA A 122 15.28 7.95 20.81
CA ALA A 122 13.95 8.14 21.36
C ALA A 122 13.03 6.98 20.97
N GLN A 123 12.09 6.63 21.86
CA GLN A 123 11.08 5.63 21.52
C GLN A 123 10.16 6.14 20.42
N ALA A 124 10.06 5.38 19.34
CA ALA A 124 9.23 5.66 18.18
C ALA A 124 8.24 4.53 17.94
N ARG A 125 7.10 4.86 17.33
CA ARG A 125 6.07 3.89 16.95
C ARG A 125 5.72 4.01 15.49
N VAL A 126 5.56 2.85 14.85
CA VAL A 126 5.06 2.73 13.49
C VAL A 126 3.81 1.87 13.49
N ARG A 127 2.73 2.41 12.92
CA ARG A 127 1.47 1.70 12.73
C ARG A 127 1.23 1.44 11.25
N LYS A 128 0.89 0.21 10.90
CA LYS A 128 0.59 -0.22 9.53
C LYS A 128 -0.74 -0.96 9.48
N GLN A 129 -1.48 -0.76 8.39
CA GLN A 129 -2.76 -1.43 8.16
C GLN A 129 -2.71 -2.23 6.86
N TYR A 130 -2.77 -3.54 7.00
CA TYR A 130 -2.82 -4.49 5.90
C TYR A 130 -4.27 -4.83 5.60
N PHE A 131 -4.66 -4.77 4.33
CA PHE A 131 -6.00 -5.15 3.90
C PHE A 131 -5.92 -6.44 3.07
N TYR A 132 -6.82 -7.39 3.32
CA TYR A 132 -6.94 -8.65 2.59
C TYR A 132 -8.36 -8.79 2.03
N PRO A 133 -8.54 -9.39 0.84
CA PRO A 133 -9.87 -9.69 0.33
C PRO A 133 -10.58 -10.67 1.26
N GLN A 134 -11.92 -10.66 1.28
CA GLN A 134 -12.73 -11.56 2.12
C GLN A 134 -12.29 -13.03 2.05
N TYR A 135 -11.97 -13.53 0.86
CA TYR A 135 -11.56 -14.92 0.62
C TYR A 135 -10.14 -15.26 1.08
N ARG A 136 -9.36 -14.29 1.59
CA ARG A 136 -7.99 -14.50 2.12
C ARG A 136 -7.92 -14.37 3.63
N GLU A 137 -8.98 -14.79 4.34
CA GLU A 137 -9.02 -14.79 5.80
C GLU A 137 -7.83 -15.53 6.41
N LEU A 138 -7.50 -16.72 5.90
CA LEU A 138 -6.38 -17.53 6.41
C LEU A 138 -5.04 -16.78 6.32
N GLU A 139 -4.80 -16.04 5.24
CA GLU A 139 -3.58 -15.23 5.11
C GLU A 139 -3.57 -14.04 6.08
N ALA A 140 -4.74 -13.41 6.30
CA ALA A 140 -4.89 -12.31 7.26
C ALA A 140 -4.66 -12.78 8.70
N ARG A 141 -5.20 -13.95 9.05
CA ARG A 141 -5.03 -14.57 10.36
C ARG A 141 -3.58 -15.00 10.58
N ALA A 142 -2.97 -15.68 9.60
CA ALA A 142 -1.56 -16.08 9.66
C ALA A 142 -0.62 -14.87 9.83
N LEU A 143 -0.93 -13.73 9.21
CA LEU A 143 -0.16 -12.51 9.43
C LEU A 143 -0.29 -11.99 10.87
N THR A 144 -1.51 -11.98 11.40
CA THR A 144 -1.79 -11.53 12.77
C THR A 144 -1.11 -12.43 13.81
N GLU A 145 -1.16 -13.75 13.61
CA GLU A 145 -0.50 -14.74 14.46
C GLU A 145 1.03 -14.60 14.42
N ARG A 146 1.60 -14.41 13.22
CA ARG A 146 3.04 -14.17 13.06
C ARG A 146 3.50 -12.87 13.71
N LEU A 147 2.64 -11.85 13.69
CA LEU A 147 2.89 -10.53 14.23
C LEU A 147 2.12 -10.35 15.53
N SER A 148 2.18 -11.32 16.44
CA SER A 148 1.50 -11.24 17.73
C SER A 148 2.15 -10.20 18.64
N VAL A 149 1.39 -9.67 19.60
CA VAL A 149 1.92 -8.72 20.59
C VAL A 149 3.09 -9.36 21.34
N GLY A 150 4.19 -8.62 21.47
CA GLY A 150 5.45 -9.08 22.06
C GLY A 150 6.41 -9.75 21.08
N SER A 151 5.97 -10.06 19.84
CA SER A 151 6.88 -10.58 18.81
C SER A 151 7.86 -9.50 18.34
N SER A 152 9.07 -9.93 17.97
CA SER A 152 10.11 -9.06 17.41
C SER A 152 10.07 -9.08 15.89
N ILE A 153 10.19 -7.90 15.28
CA ILE A 153 10.17 -7.73 13.82
C ILE A 153 11.24 -6.75 13.36
N ALA A 154 11.75 -6.97 12.15
CA ALA A 154 12.64 -6.01 11.51
C ALA A 154 11.85 -4.81 10.98
N VAL A 155 12.34 -3.62 11.30
CA VAL A 155 11.83 -2.34 10.80
C VAL A 155 12.98 -1.59 10.18
N VAL A 156 12.76 -1.04 8.99
CA VAL A 156 13.73 -0.20 8.31
C VAL A 156 13.33 1.25 8.49
N VAL A 157 14.22 2.06 9.06
CA VAL A 157 13.96 3.45 9.43
C VAL A 157 14.89 4.38 8.64
N GLN A 158 14.34 5.44 8.06
CA GLN A 158 15.09 6.49 7.39
C GLN A 158 14.44 7.85 7.69
N GLY A 159 15.10 8.65 8.55
CA GLY A 159 14.51 9.88 9.09
C GLY A 159 13.12 9.61 9.67
N ASN A 160 12.11 10.40 9.26
CA ASN A 160 10.74 10.24 9.74
C ASN A 160 9.93 9.13 9.04
N SER A 161 10.57 8.25 8.26
CA SER A 161 9.90 7.12 7.60
C SER A 161 10.33 5.79 8.21
N ALA A 162 9.36 4.92 8.48
CA ALA A 162 9.60 3.56 8.91
C ALA A 162 8.81 2.58 8.03
N LEU A 163 9.40 1.42 7.76
CA LEU A 163 8.77 0.33 7.02
C LEU A 163 8.92 -0.97 7.82
N LEU A 164 7.79 -1.58 8.17
CA LEU A 164 7.77 -2.95 8.66
C LEU A 164 8.24 -3.89 7.54
N ASP A 165 9.29 -4.67 7.76
CA ASP A 165 9.86 -5.52 6.71
C ASP A 165 9.07 -6.83 6.53
N VAL A 166 7.78 -6.72 6.23
CA VAL A 166 6.90 -7.86 5.98
C VAL A 166 7.02 -8.32 4.51
N PRO A 167 7.29 -9.61 4.23
CA PRO A 167 7.53 -10.09 2.86
C PRO A 167 6.34 -9.96 1.90
N LYS A 168 5.10 -10.15 2.38
CA LYS A 168 3.88 -10.22 1.56
C LYS A 168 2.99 -9.00 1.79
N ARG A 169 2.56 -8.37 0.68
CA ARG A 169 1.58 -7.28 0.68
C ARG A 169 0.19 -7.83 0.34
N PRO A 170 -0.86 -7.47 1.10
CA PRO A 170 -2.16 -8.07 0.84
C PRO A 170 -3.11 -7.27 -0.07
N ILE A 171 -3.11 -5.92 -0.14
CA ILE A 171 -3.98 -5.15 -1.08
C ILE A 171 -3.40 -3.74 -1.43
N TRP A 172 -3.84 -3.16 -2.57
CA TRP A 172 -3.55 -1.84 -3.19
C TRP A 172 -3.47 -0.61 -2.26
N ALA A 173 -4.17 -0.56 -1.12
CA ALA A 173 -4.24 0.62 -0.25
C ALA A 173 -2.99 0.84 0.64
N ASP A 174 -2.10 -0.14 0.71
CA ASP A 174 -1.05 -0.21 1.73
C ASP A 174 0.34 0.34 1.29
N ILE A 175 0.39 1.32 0.36
CA ILE A 175 1.69 1.83 -0.16
C ILE A 175 2.38 2.71 0.88
N TRP A 176 1.59 3.37 1.73
CA TRP A 176 2.04 4.40 2.66
C TRP A 176 2.01 3.86 4.07
#